data_AF-A0A382SZH5-F1
#
_entry.id   AF-A0A382SZH5-F1
#
_cell.length_a   1.000
_cell.length_b   1.000
_cell.length_c   1.000
_cell.angle_alpha   90.00
_cell.angle_beta   90.00
_cell.angle_gamma   90.00
#
_symmetry.space_group_name_H-M   'P 1'
#
loop_
_entity.id
_entity.type
_entity.pdbx_description
1 polymer ?
#
loop_
_entity_poly.entity_id
_entity_poly.type
_entity_poly.pdbx_seq_one_letter_code
_entity_poly.pdbx_strand_id
1 'polypeptide(L)'
;MEILISRYFAASERRTLCESLLEKYASPAHEKSVAKGIPMEYVDDIQILFPGKFRYRYRGPSTAGYYRPQSYCHKIVATNFALYVRY
;
A
#
# COMPACT_ATOMS: atom_id res chain seq x y z
N MET A 1 -10.21 15.62 -7.19
CA MET A 1 -10.95 14.36 -7.37
C MET A 1 -10.87 13.62 -6.05
N GLU A 2 -11.95 13.69 -5.27
CA GLU A 2 -12.07 13.06 -3.96
C GLU A 2 -12.29 11.54 -4.13
N ILE A 3 -11.42 10.73 -3.52
CA ILE A 3 -11.72 9.32 -3.28
C ILE A 3 -12.07 9.21 -1.79
N LEU A 4 -13.31 9.60 -1.47
CA LEU A 4 -14.01 9.34 -0.21
C LEU A 4 -14.64 7.92 -0.24
N ILE A 5 -13.90 6.90 -0.69
CA ILE A 5 -14.49 5.60 -1.08
C ILE A 5 -14.74 4.63 0.09
N SER A 6 -14.36 4.95 1.33
CA SER A 6 -14.46 3.94 2.40
C SER A 6 -15.89 3.76 2.97
N ARG A 7 -16.72 4.82 2.98
CA ARG A 7 -17.99 4.81 3.76
C ARG A 7 -19.26 4.47 2.97
N TYR A 8 -19.23 4.54 1.63
CA TYR A 8 -20.45 4.44 0.79
C TYR A 8 -20.57 3.14 -0.03
N PHE A 9 -19.52 2.32 -0.10
CA PHE A 9 -19.51 1.10 -0.93
C PHE A 9 -19.79 -0.16 -0.12
N ALA A 10 -20.50 -1.11 -0.72
CA ALA A 10 -20.75 -2.43 -0.15
C ALA A 10 -19.43 -3.22 0.00
N ALA A 11 -19.40 -4.21 0.89
CA ALA A 11 -18.18 -4.98 1.16
C ALA A 11 -17.63 -5.70 -0.09
N SER A 12 -18.50 -6.16 -1.00
CA SER A 12 -18.13 -6.77 -2.27
C SER A 12 -17.45 -5.77 -3.21
N GLU A 13 -17.99 -4.56 -3.33
CA GLU A 13 -17.45 -3.48 -4.18
C GLU A 13 -16.10 -2.96 -3.67
N ARG A 14 -15.91 -2.89 -2.35
CA ARG A 14 -14.60 -2.56 -1.77
C ARG A 14 -13.53 -3.59 -2.13
N ARG A 15 -13.91 -4.86 -2.21
CA ARG A 15 -12.98 -5.93 -2.56
C ARG A 15 -12.55 -5.85 -4.03
N THR A 16 -13.48 -5.67 -4.95
CA THR A 16 -13.17 -5.52 -6.38
C THR A 16 -12.35 -4.27 -6.67
N LEU A 17 -12.65 -3.15 -6.00
CA LEU A 17 -11.85 -1.93 -6.11
C LEU A 17 -10.42 -2.11 -5.59
N CYS A 18 -10.26 -2.90 -4.52
CA CYS A 18 -8.93 -3.18 -4.01
C CYS A 18 -8.16 -4.16 -4.90
N GLU A 19 -8.83 -5.12 -5.54
CA GLU A 19 -8.22 -6.02 -6.54
C GLU A 19 -7.73 -5.24 -7.76
N SER A 20 -8.52 -4.30 -8.29
CA SER A 20 -8.10 -3.44 -9.40
C SER A 20 -6.94 -2.50 -9.00
N LEU A 21 -6.90 -2.06 -7.73
CA LEU A 21 -5.77 -1.33 -7.20
C LEU A 21 -4.49 -2.19 -7.17
N LEU A 22 -4.58 -3.44 -6.72
CA LEU A 22 -3.43 -4.35 -6.71
C LEU A 22 -2.91 -4.64 -8.12
N GLU A 23 -3.80 -4.73 -9.11
CA GLU A 23 -3.43 -4.89 -10.52
C GLU A 23 -2.74 -3.64 -11.07
N LYS A 24 -3.29 -2.45 -10.80
CA LYS A 24 -2.70 -1.17 -11.23
C LYS A 24 -1.29 -0.96 -10.70
N TYR A 25 -1.03 -1.38 -9.46
CA TYR A 25 0.28 -1.25 -8.81
C TYR A 25 1.07 -2.56 -8.80
N ALA A 26 0.71 -3.52 -9.66
CA ALA A 26 1.35 -4.83 -9.70
C ALA A 26 2.85 -4.68 -9.92
N SER A 27 3.62 -5.41 -9.13
CA SER A 27 5.06 -5.49 -9.32
C SER A 27 5.38 -6.25 -10.61
N PRO A 28 6.48 -5.92 -11.30
CA PRO A 28 7.00 -6.73 -12.39
C PRO A 28 7.23 -8.19 -11.96
N ALA A 29 7.06 -9.13 -12.89
CA ALA A 29 7.13 -10.57 -12.62
C ALA A 29 8.44 -11.06 -11.99
N HIS A 30 9.53 -10.30 -12.13
CA HIS A 30 10.86 -10.64 -11.58
C HIS A 30 11.08 -10.12 -10.14
N GLU A 31 10.10 -9.46 -9.53
CA GLU A 31 10.17 -9.00 -8.14
C GLU A 31 9.43 -9.93 -7.18
N LYS A 32 9.90 -10.00 -5.93
CA LYS A 32 9.22 -10.75 -4.86
C LYS A 32 7.99 -10.03 -4.30
N SER A 33 7.83 -8.74 -4.54
CA SER A 33 6.64 -7.98 -4.12
C SER A 33 5.46 -8.30 -5.03
N VAL A 34 4.25 -8.23 -4.47
CA VAL A 34 2.99 -8.39 -5.21
C VAL A 34 2.63 -7.08 -5.91
N ALA A 35 2.73 -5.98 -5.17
CA ALA A 35 2.45 -4.65 -5.66
C ALA A 35 3.38 -3.64 -4.97
N LYS A 36 3.76 -2.58 -5.67
CA LYS A 36 4.68 -1.55 -5.16
C LYS A 36 4.32 -0.15 -5.64
N GLY A 37 4.79 0.86 -4.90
CA GLY A 37 4.52 2.26 -5.22
C GLY A 37 3.06 2.66 -4.93
N ILE A 38 2.37 1.90 -4.08
CA ILE A 38 0.99 2.21 -3.69
C ILE A 38 1.02 3.45 -2.79
N PRO A 39 0.25 4.50 -3.09
CA PRO A 39 0.16 5.69 -2.25
C PRO A 39 -0.31 5.36 -0.83
N MET A 40 0.24 6.04 0.18
CA MET A 40 -0.08 5.78 1.59
C MET A 40 -1.56 5.98 1.94
N GLU A 41 -2.33 6.72 1.14
CA GLU A 41 -3.78 6.91 1.34
C GLU A 41 -4.57 5.58 1.36
N TYR A 42 -4.09 4.55 0.65
CA TYR A 42 -4.77 3.24 0.58
C TYR A 42 -4.30 2.25 1.65
N VAL A 43 -3.34 2.61 2.51
CA VAL A 43 -2.73 1.64 3.42
C VAL A 43 -3.75 1.05 4.40
N ASP A 44 -4.63 1.89 4.94
CA ASP A 44 -5.59 1.46 5.95
C ASP A 44 -6.72 0.64 5.31
N ASP A 45 -7.19 1.01 4.11
CA ASP A 45 -8.18 0.23 3.35
C ASP A 45 -7.67 -1.18 3.04
N ILE A 46 -6.41 -1.33 2.60
CA ILE A 46 -5.81 -2.65 2.33
C ILE A 46 -5.67 -3.46 3.62
N GLN A 47 -5.30 -2.82 4.74
CA GLN A 47 -5.16 -3.49 6.04
C GLN A 47 -6.51 -4.01 6.57
N ILE A 48 -7.58 -3.25 6.35
CA ILE A 48 -8.96 -3.63 6.73
C ILE A 48 -9.48 -4.76 5.85
N LEU A 49 -9.25 -4.69 4.53
CA LEU A 49 -9.77 -5.68 3.57
C LEU A 49 -8.98 -7.00 3.56
N PHE A 50 -7.68 -6.94 3.81
CA PHE A 50 -6.78 -8.10 3.78
C PHE A 50 -5.97 -8.24 5.08
N PRO A 51 -6.66 -8.44 6.22
CA PRO A 51 -5.99 -8.54 7.51
C PRO A 51 -5.03 -9.73 7.52
N GLY A 52 -3.76 -9.48 7.87
CA GLY A 52 -2.73 -10.52 8.00
C GLY A 52 -2.16 -11.09 6.70
N LYS A 53 -2.74 -10.76 5.53
CA LYS A 53 -2.35 -11.37 4.24
C LYS A 53 -0.98 -10.92 3.72
N PHE A 54 -0.61 -9.67 4.00
CA PHE A 54 0.58 -9.05 3.43
C PHE A 54 1.56 -8.55 4.50
N ARG A 55 2.85 -8.53 4.13
CA ARG A 55 3.88 -7.75 4.81
C ARG A 55 4.02 -6.41 4.10
N TYR A 56 3.91 -5.33 4.87
CA TYR A 56 3.97 -3.95 4.37
C TYR A 56 5.40 -3.42 4.48
N ARG A 57 5.90 -2.83 3.39
CA ARG A 57 7.20 -2.16 3.35
C ARG A 57 7.01 -0.71 2.92
N TYR A 58 7.09 0.20 3.88
CA TYR A 58 6.98 1.64 3.66
C TYR A 58 8.21 2.20 2.94
N ARG A 59 8.00 3.24 2.14
CA ARG A 59 8.99 3.90 1.30
C ARG A 59 8.70 5.40 1.21
N GLY A 60 9.76 6.18 1.02
CA GLY A 60 9.67 7.64 0.87
C GLY A 60 11.07 8.25 0.77
N PRO A 61 11.18 9.49 0.25
CA PRO A 61 12.44 10.21 0.21
C PRO A 61 12.87 10.68 1.61
N SER A 62 14.15 11.04 1.76
CA SER A 62 14.59 11.84 2.90
C SER A 62 14.09 13.28 2.74
N THR A 63 13.69 13.92 3.85
CA THR A 63 13.27 15.32 3.90
C THR A 63 14.15 16.10 4.88
N ALA A 64 14.03 17.43 4.91
CA ALA A 64 14.88 18.28 5.76
C ALA A 64 14.82 17.93 7.26
N GLY A 65 13.72 17.33 7.74
CA GLY A 65 13.56 16.86 9.11
C GLY A 65 13.64 15.34 9.30
N TYR A 66 13.86 14.58 8.22
CA TYR A 66 13.90 13.12 8.28
C TYR A 66 14.93 12.55 7.31
N TYR A 67 16.06 12.09 7.86
CA TYR A 67 17.03 11.31 7.11
C TYR A 67 16.62 9.84 7.09
N ARG A 68 16.16 9.36 5.93
CA ARG A 68 15.67 8.00 5.79
C ARG A 68 16.83 7.00 5.80
N PRO A 69 16.84 6.04 6.75
CA PRO A 69 17.78 4.93 6.69
C PRO A 69 17.58 4.09 5.42
N GLN A 70 18.65 3.46 4.93
CA GLN A 70 18.56 2.62 3.73
C GLN A 70 17.60 1.43 3.94
N SER A 71 17.59 0.85 5.13
CA SER A 71 16.92 -0.43 5.43
C SER A 71 15.42 -0.29 5.76
N TYR A 72 14.94 0.87 6.21
CA TYR A 72 13.54 1.07 6.57
C TYR A 72 13.05 2.50 6.39
N CYS A 73 11.74 2.70 6.49
CA CYS A 73 11.08 4.00 6.45
C CYS A 73 9.92 3.95 7.46
N HIS A 74 9.80 4.96 8.32
CA HIS A 74 8.68 5.02 9.26
C HIS A 74 7.37 5.34 8.53
N LYS A 75 6.26 4.72 8.95
CA LYS A 75 4.92 4.90 8.32
C LYS A 75 4.53 6.39 8.20
N ILE A 76 4.84 7.19 9.23
CA ILE A 76 4.46 8.62 9.33
C ILE A 76 5.09 9.53 8.26
N VAL A 77 6.26 9.16 7.72
CA VAL A 77 6.98 9.94 6.70
C VAL A 77 7.02 9.23 5.34
N ALA A 78 6.31 8.11 5.21
CA ALA A 78 6.26 7.37 3.97
C ALA A 78 5.34 8.07 2.96
N THR A 79 5.71 8.02 1.69
CA THR A 79 4.87 8.51 0.58
C THR A 79 4.16 7.37 -0.14
N ASN A 80 4.76 6.18 -0.12
CA ASN A 80 4.19 4.98 -0.69
C ASN A 80 4.62 3.71 0.06
N PHE A 81 4.04 2.57 -0.30
CA PHE A 81 4.41 1.27 0.23
C PHE A 81 4.41 0.17 -0.83
N ALA A 82 5.02 -0.95 -0.46
CA ALA A 82 5.00 -2.19 -1.21
C ALA A 82 4.45 -3.34 -0.36
N LEU A 83 3.80 -4.30 -1.02
CA LEU A 83 3.17 -5.47 -0.44
C LEU A 83 3.97 -6.72 -0.80
N TYR A 84 4.22 -7.57 0.18
CA TYR A 84 4.83 -8.88 0.01
C TYR A 84 3.89 -9.95 0.57
N VAL A 85 3.83 -11.11 -0.09
CA VAL A 85 3.07 -12.25 0.43
C VAL A 85 3.64 -12.65 1.79
N ARG A 86 2.75 -12.90 2.75
CA ARG A 86 3.11 -13.55 4.00
C ARG A 86 2.94 -15.06 3.80
N TYR A 87 4.07 -15.77 3.71
CA TYR A 87 4.12 -17.23 3.82
C TYR A 87 4.02 -17.64 5.29
#